data_AF-A0AAV8EC94-F1
#
_entry.id   AF-A0AAV8EC94-F1
#
_cell.length_a   1.000
_cell.length_b   1.000
_cell.length_c   1.000
_cell.angle_alpha   90.00
_cell.angle_beta   90.00
_cell.angle_gamma   90.00
#
_symmetry.space_group_name_H-M   'P 1'
#
loop_
_entity.id
_entity.type
_entity.pdbx_description
1 polymer ?
#
loop_
_entity_poly.entity_id
_entity_poly.type
_entity_poly.pdbx_seq_one_letter_code
_entity_poly.pdbx_strand_id
1 'polypeptide(L)'
;MDISLPSKVGELPLILRNMVYYRMVNHLSTYLGASEKTYHLIVDSVEEIYKKVVAIEGPIGVNKVEAPRHQEQTELAPLQDPTISQTKGRKKDSANLSRKGRIMSGVEASMKRRRKCSICKQFDHDARTCEHNQECKYYLQDED
;
A
#
# COMPACT_ATOMS: atom_id res chain seq x y z
N MET A 1 -13.32 -16.07 12.26
CA MET A 1 -13.27 -14.62 12.07
C MET A 1 -14.58 -14.23 11.41
N ASP A 2 -15.50 -13.69 12.19
CA ASP A 2 -16.85 -13.35 11.71
C ASP A 2 -16.80 -12.06 10.89
N ILE A 3 -17.17 -12.17 9.62
CA ILE A 3 -17.31 -11.03 8.73
C ILE A 3 -18.68 -10.42 9.00
N SER A 4 -18.74 -9.45 9.92
CA SER A 4 -19.94 -8.67 10.13
C SER A 4 -20.05 -7.63 8.99
N LEU A 5 -20.87 -7.95 7.99
CA LEU A 5 -21.19 -7.03 6.90
C LEU A 5 -22.22 -5.99 7.40
N PRO A 6 -22.00 -4.70 7.15
CA PRO A 6 -22.95 -3.65 7.48
C PRO A 6 -24.25 -3.86 6.68
N SER A 7 -25.38 -3.84 7.38
CA SER A 7 -26.71 -4.22 6.87
C SER A 7 -27.32 -3.20 5.90
N LYS A 8 -26.73 -2.02 5.75
CA LYS A 8 -27.21 -0.98 4.83
C LYS A 8 -26.07 -0.41 4.02
N VAL A 9 -26.19 -0.58 2.70
CA VAL A 9 -25.23 -0.04 1.72
C VAL A 9 -25.06 1.47 1.90
N GLY A 10 -26.06 2.23 2.38
CA GLY A 10 -26.02 3.70 2.49
C GLY A 10 -25.13 4.33 3.57
N GLU A 11 -24.71 3.62 4.62
CA GLU A 11 -24.16 4.26 5.84
C GLU A 11 -22.63 4.46 5.82
N LEU A 12 -21.93 3.85 4.87
CA LEU A 12 -20.47 3.97 4.76
C LEU A 12 -20.06 4.92 3.62
N PRO A 13 -19.09 5.82 3.84
CA PRO A 13 -18.39 6.52 2.76
C PRO A 13 -17.94 5.55 1.66
N LEU A 14 -18.02 5.98 0.39
CA LEU A 14 -17.65 5.18 -0.78
C LEU A 14 -16.24 4.56 -0.64
N ILE A 15 -15.32 5.30 -0.04
CA ILE A 15 -13.95 4.87 0.24
C ILE A 15 -13.92 3.61 1.12
N LEU A 16 -14.74 3.57 2.18
CA LEU A 16 -14.82 2.41 3.08
C LEU A 16 -15.44 1.20 2.37
N ARG A 17 -16.47 1.40 1.53
CA ARG A 17 -17.07 0.32 0.72
C ARG A 17 -16.06 -0.30 -0.23
N ASN A 18 -15.28 0.55 -0.92
CA ASN A 18 -14.23 0.10 -1.83
C ASN A 18 -13.14 -0.67 -1.08
N MET A 19 -12.71 -0.21 0.09
CA MET A 19 -11.72 -0.93 0.90
C MET A 19 -12.18 -2.33 1.32
N VAL A 20 -13.45 -2.47 1.74
CA VAL A 20 -14.02 -3.79 2.07
C VAL A 20 -14.02 -4.70 0.84
N TYR A 21 -14.46 -4.19 -0.31
CA TYR A 21 -14.46 -4.94 -1.56
C TYR A 21 -13.06 -5.42 -1.96
N TYR A 22 -12.06 -4.53 -2.00
CA TYR A 22 -10.69 -4.90 -2.37
C TYR A 22 -10.09 -5.94 -1.42
N ARG A 23 -10.39 -5.85 -0.11
CA ARG A 23 -9.95 -6.84 0.86
C ARG A 23 -10.55 -8.22 0.58
N MET A 24 -11.84 -8.29 0.26
CA MET A 24 -12.52 -9.54 -0.05
C MET A 24 -11.98 -10.16 -1.34
N VAL A 25 -11.81 -9.36 -2.40
CA VAL A 25 -11.26 -9.84 -3.68
C VAL A 25 -9.83 -10.34 -3.51
N ASN A 26 -8.99 -9.62 -2.76
CA ASN A 26 -7.63 -10.07 -2.46
C ASN A 26 -7.62 -11.42 -1.73
N HIS A 27 -8.52 -11.62 -0.77
CA HIS A 27 -8.66 -12.93 -0.11
C HIS A 27 -9.14 -14.03 -1.07
N LEU A 28 -10.09 -13.76 -1.95
CA LEU A 28 -10.52 -14.74 -2.95
C LEU A 28 -9.37 -15.10 -3.92
N SER A 29 -8.54 -14.13 -4.28
CA SER A 29 -7.42 -14.35 -5.20
C SER A 29 -6.41 -15.39 -4.69
N THR A 30 -6.24 -15.53 -3.37
CA THR A 30 -5.34 -16.54 -2.80
C THR A 30 -5.81 -17.97 -3.04
N TYR A 31 -7.11 -18.16 -3.32
CA TYR A 31 -7.70 -19.47 -3.55
C TYR A 31 -7.83 -19.84 -5.03
N LEU A 32 -7.60 -18.91 -5.96
CA LEU A 32 -7.72 -19.16 -7.40
C LEU A 32 -6.80 -20.27 -7.90
N GLY A 33 -5.59 -20.38 -7.33
CA GLY A 33 -4.62 -21.43 -7.66
C GLY A 33 -4.73 -22.71 -6.81
N ALA A 34 -5.69 -22.79 -5.88
CA ALA A 34 -5.75 -23.89 -4.92
C ALA A 34 -6.32 -25.17 -5.53
N SER A 35 -7.34 -25.06 -6.40
CA SER A 35 -7.87 -26.17 -7.18
C SER A 35 -8.65 -25.67 -8.39
N GLU A 36 -8.76 -26.48 -9.43
CA GLU A 36 -9.57 -26.20 -10.62
C GLU A 36 -11.04 -25.95 -10.26
N LYS A 37 -11.59 -26.71 -9.32
CA LYS A 37 -12.95 -26.53 -8.80
C LYS A 37 -13.14 -25.15 -8.17
N THR A 38 -12.15 -24.69 -7.41
CA THR A 38 -12.19 -23.38 -6.74
C THR A 38 -12.07 -22.24 -7.74
N TYR A 39 -11.23 -22.40 -8.76
CA TYR A 39 -11.11 -21.44 -9.86
C TYR A 39 -12.47 -21.21 -10.55
N HIS A 40 -13.11 -22.29 -11.02
CA HIS A 40 -14.41 -22.20 -11.69
C HIS A 40 -15.49 -21.62 -10.76
N LEU A 41 -15.55 -22.10 -9.51
CA LEU A 41 -16.51 -21.56 -8.53
C LEU A 41 -16.40 -20.04 -8.37
N ILE A 42 -15.18 -19.51 -8.24
CA ILE A 42 -14.97 -18.07 -8.05
C ILE A 42 -15.31 -17.30 -9.32
N VAL A 43 -14.79 -17.74 -10.47
CA VAL A 43 -14.96 -17.04 -11.75
C VAL A 43 -16.44 -17.00 -12.15
N ASP A 44 -17.13 -18.14 -12.10
CA ASP A 44 -18.54 -18.24 -12.48
C ASP A 44 -19.42 -17.38 -11.57
N SER A 45 -19.14 -17.38 -10.25
CA SER A 45 -19.86 -16.54 -9.28
C SER A 45 -19.67 -15.05 -9.55
N VAL A 46 -18.44 -14.63 -9.88
CA VAL A 46 -18.14 -13.22 -10.21
C VAL A 46 -18.84 -12.81 -11.50
N GLU A 47 -18.85 -13.67 -12.51
CA GLU A 47 -19.53 -13.41 -13.79
C GLU A 47 -21.05 -13.29 -13.60
N GLU A 48 -21.65 -14.17 -12.79
CA GLU A 48 -23.08 -14.13 -12.47
C GLU A 48 -23.46 -12.83 -11.74
N ILE A 49 -22.65 -12.44 -10.74
CA ILE A 49 -22.85 -11.18 -10.02
C ILE A 49 -22.73 -9.99 -10.98
N TYR A 50 -21.74 -9.98 -11.86
CA TYR A 50 -21.56 -8.92 -12.85
C TYR A 50 -22.79 -8.77 -13.74
N LYS A 51 -23.32 -9.87 -14.29
CA LYS A 51 -24.54 -9.87 -15.11
C LYS A 51 -25.73 -9.29 -14.35
N LYS A 52 -25.90 -9.67 -13.07
CA LYS A 52 -26.97 -9.13 -12.20
C LYS A 52 -26.82 -7.63 -11.98
N VAL A 53 -25.61 -7.14 -11.71
CA VAL A 53 -25.36 -5.70 -11.51
C VAL A 53 -25.62 -4.91 -12.79
N VAL A 54 -25.16 -5.39 -13.94
CA VAL A 54 -25.42 -4.76 -15.25
C VAL A 54 -26.92 -4.70 -15.56
N ALA A 55 -27.69 -5.71 -15.18
CA ALA A 55 -29.14 -5.70 -15.35
C ALA A 55 -29.86 -4.65 -14.48
N ILE A 56 -29.28 -4.27 -13.34
CA ILE A 56 -29.86 -3.29 -12.40
C ILE A 56 -29.45 -1.86 -12.76
N GLU A 57 -28.16 -1.62 -12.94
CA GLU A 57 -27.59 -0.28 -13.12
C GLU A 57 -27.46 0.12 -14.60
N GLY A 58 -27.76 -0.80 -15.52
CA GLY A 58 -27.41 -0.69 -16.92
C GLY A 58 -25.93 -1.01 -17.16
N PRO A 59 -25.50 -1.15 -18.43
CA PRO A 59 -24.09 -1.27 -18.74
C PRO A 59 -23.40 0.01 -18.27
N ILE A 60 -22.39 -0.13 -17.41
CA ILE A 60 -21.44 0.95 -17.18
C ILE A 60 -20.87 1.27 -18.56
N GLY A 61 -21.15 2.46 -19.05
CA GLY A 61 -20.57 2.97 -20.27
C GLY A 61 -19.06 2.94 -20.10
N VAL A 62 -18.43 1.88 -20.59
CA VAL A 62 -17.05 1.94 -21.03
C VAL A 62 -17.13 2.90 -22.20
N ASN A 63 -17.11 4.21 -21.92
CA ASN A 63 -16.38 5.10 -22.80
C ASN A 63 -15.09 4.34 -23.02
N LYS A 64 -14.85 3.93 -24.26
CA LYS A 64 -13.53 3.51 -24.69
C LYS A 64 -12.64 4.67 -24.29
N VAL A 65 -12.08 4.61 -23.09
CA VAL A 65 -10.73 5.06 -22.88
C VAL A 65 -9.99 4.13 -23.83
N GLU A 66 -9.83 4.58 -25.07
CA GLU A 66 -8.72 4.12 -25.87
C GLU A 66 -7.53 4.36 -24.98
N ALA A 67 -7.14 3.31 -24.25
CA ALA A 67 -5.81 3.22 -23.71
C ALA A 67 -4.90 3.61 -24.88
N PRO A 68 -3.98 4.58 -24.70
CA PRO A 68 -3.03 4.86 -25.75
C PRO A 68 -2.44 3.51 -26.14
N ARG A 69 -2.67 3.08 -27.39
CA ARG A 69 -2.04 1.90 -27.96
C ARG A 69 -0.56 2.23 -28.01
N HIS A 70 0.13 2.03 -26.91
CA HIS A 70 1.52 1.65 -27.00
C HIS A 70 1.51 0.29 -27.67
N GLN A 71 2.07 0.25 -28.87
CA GLN A 71 2.44 -0.98 -29.55
C GLN A 71 3.29 -1.78 -28.56
N GLU A 72 2.69 -2.75 -27.86
CA GLU A 72 3.44 -3.82 -27.23
C GLU A 72 4.01 -4.67 -28.35
N GLN A 73 5.21 -4.29 -28.76
CA GLN A 73 6.17 -5.27 -29.21
C GLN A 73 6.38 -6.20 -28.01
N THR A 74 5.71 -7.37 -28.04
CA THR A 74 5.98 -8.48 -27.13
C THR A 74 7.38 -9.01 -27.44
N GLU A 75 8.41 -8.28 -27.03
CA GLU A 75 9.63 -8.93 -26.62
C GLU A 75 9.36 -9.42 -25.20
N LEU A 76 9.29 -10.74 -25.04
CA LEU A 76 9.35 -11.40 -23.74
C LEU A 76 10.59 -10.85 -23.02
N ALA A 77 10.39 -9.82 -22.19
CA ALA A 77 11.45 -9.31 -21.36
C ALA A 77 11.91 -10.50 -20.52
N PRO A 78 13.17 -10.97 -20.65
CA PRO A 78 13.64 -12.08 -19.86
C PRO A 78 13.44 -11.67 -18.41
N LEU A 79 12.76 -12.52 -17.62
CA LEU A 79 12.67 -12.40 -16.18
C LEU A 79 14.08 -12.09 -15.68
N GLN A 80 14.33 -10.81 -15.38
CA GLN A 80 15.65 -10.39 -14.94
C GLN A 80 15.93 -11.13 -13.66
N ASP A 81 17.15 -11.69 -13.59
CA ASP A 81 17.63 -12.42 -12.43
C ASP A 81 17.27 -11.64 -11.15
N PRO A 82 16.56 -12.26 -10.18
CA PRO A 82 16.11 -11.58 -8.96
C PRO A 82 17.27 -11.04 -8.10
N THR A 83 18.52 -11.34 -8.44
CA THR A 83 19.71 -10.72 -7.85
C THR A 83 20.07 -9.36 -8.45
N ILE A 84 19.50 -8.98 -9.60
CA ILE A 84 19.75 -7.69 -10.26
C ILE A 84 18.82 -6.63 -9.65
N SER A 85 19.38 -5.83 -8.75
CA SER A 85 18.68 -4.74 -8.08
C SER A 85 18.23 -3.65 -9.07
N GLN A 86 16.91 -3.50 -9.22
CA GLN A 86 16.28 -2.42 -9.98
C GLN A 86 16.47 -1.06 -9.26
N THR A 87 17.65 -0.46 -9.41
CA THR A 87 17.94 0.91 -8.92
C THR A 87 17.99 1.93 -10.05
N LYS A 88 17.62 1.54 -11.28
CA LYS A 88 17.67 2.41 -12.46
C LYS A 88 16.72 3.60 -12.26
N GLY A 89 17.31 4.79 -12.08
CA GLY A 89 16.58 6.05 -11.87
C GLY A 89 16.80 6.71 -10.50
N ARG A 90 17.37 6.03 -9.51
CA ARG A 90 17.69 6.69 -8.23
C ARG A 90 18.96 7.53 -8.39
N LYS A 91 18.83 8.86 -8.30
CA LYS A 91 19.99 9.77 -8.31
C LYS A 91 20.98 9.33 -7.22
N LYS A 92 22.26 9.20 -7.61
CA LYS A 92 23.35 8.76 -6.75
C LYS A 92 23.77 9.91 -5.82
N ASP A 93 22.91 10.25 -4.86
CA ASP A 93 23.27 11.21 -3.83
C ASP A 93 24.24 10.54 -2.84
N SER A 94 25.43 11.12 -2.67
CA SER A 94 26.50 10.58 -1.81
C SER A 94 26.05 10.35 -0.36
N ALA A 95 25.07 11.14 0.11
CA ALA A 95 24.46 10.99 1.43
C ALA A 95 23.70 9.65 1.61
N ASN A 96 23.20 9.07 0.52
CA ASN A 96 22.40 7.84 0.51
C ASN A 96 23.23 6.60 0.17
N LEU A 97 24.57 6.71 0.18
CA LEU A 97 25.47 5.58 0.00
C LEU A 97 25.97 5.02 1.34
N SER A 98 26.10 3.70 1.39
CA SER A 98 26.80 2.99 2.45
C SER A 98 28.31 3.26 2.35
N ARG A 99 29.07 2.96 3.41
CA ARG A 99 30.55 3.09 3.43
C ARG A 99 31.21 2.31 2.29
N LYS A 100 30.56 1.26 1.79
CA LYS A 100 30.98 0.43 0.65
C LYS A 100 30.42 0.88 -0.72
N GLY A 101 29.85 2.08 -0.82
CA GLY A 101 29.34 2.64 -2.09
C GLY A 101 28.01 2.08 -2.60
N ARG A 102 27.40 1.12 -1.87
CA ARG A 102 26.05 0.61 -2.16
C ARG A 102 24.98 1.63 -1.78
N ILE A 103 23.93 1.78 -2.59
CA ILE A 103 22.74 2.56 -2.23
C ILE A 103 22.10 1.95 -0.98
N MET A 104 21.81 2.80 0.01
CA MET A 104 21.15 2.38 1.24
C MET A 104 19.63 2.26 1.06
N SER A 105 19.03 1.30 1.77
CA SER A 105 17.57 1.24 1.89
C SER A 105 17.03 2.46 2.64
N GLY A 106 15.73 2.75 2.52
CA GLY A 106 15.10 3.86 3.26
C GLY A 106 15.30 3.75 4.78
N VAL A 107 15.29 2.52 5.30
CA VAL A 107 15.53 2.21 6.71
C VAL A 107 17.00 2.51 7.07
N GLU A 108 17.96 1.99 6.31
CA GLU A 108 19.39 2.23 6.55
C GLU A 108 19.76 3.72 6.49
N ALA A 109 19.19 4.46 5.53
CA ALA A 109 19.39 5.91 5.41
C ALA A 109 18.80 6.68 6.60
N SER A 110 17.62 6.25 7.08
CA SER A 110 16.96 6.87 8.24
C SER A 110 17.71 6.61 9.55
N MET A 111 18.31 5.42 9.71
CA MET A 111 19.08 5.06 10.91
C MET A 111 20.41 5.82 11.04
N LYS A 112 21.04 6.22 9.93
CA LYS A 112 22.25 7.04 9.97
C LYS A 112 22.02 8.42 10.58
N ARG A 113 20.83 8.98 10.39
CA ARG A 113 20.44 10.24 11.02
C ARG A 113 19.85 9.90 12.38
N ARG A 114 20.70 9.73 13.40
CA ARG A 114 20.23 9.66 14.79
C ARG A 114 19.40 10.92 15.05
N ARG A 115 18.10 10.74 15.26
CA ARG A 115 17.21 11.84 15.61
C ARG A 115 17.60 12.30 17.01
N LYS A 116 17.80 13.60 17.18
CA LYS A 116 17.95 14.21 18.50
C LYS A 116 16.58 14.20 19.17
N CYS A 117 16.56 13.93 20.46
CA CYS A 117 15.38 14.15 21.29
C CYS A 117 14.93 15.62 21.13
N SER A 118 13.64 15.86 20.86
CA SER A 118 13.13 17.22 20.69
C SER A 118 13.13 18.04 22.00
N ILE A 119 13.22 17.37 23.15
CA ILE A 119 13.20 17.98 24.49
C ILE A 119 14.62 18.38 24.90
N CYS A 120 15.52 17.41 25.12
CA CYS A 120 16.87 17.68 25.67
C CYS A 120 17.96 17.81 24.58
N LYS A 121 17.61 17.65 23.30
CA LYS A 121 18.52 17.67 22.14
C LYS A 121 19.68 16.66 22.18
N GLN A 122 19.65 15.71 23.12
CA GLN A 122 20.58 14.58 23.19
C GLN A 122 20.19 13.47 22.21
N PHE A 123 21.14 12.59 21.91
CA PHE A 123 20.93 11.41 21.09
C PHE A 123 20.47 10.20 21.94
N ASP A 124 20.11 9.10 21.27
CA ASP A 124 19.84 7.78 21.86
C ASP A 124 18.51 7.58 22.59
N HIS A 125 17.59 8.55 22.50
CA HIS A 125 16.21 8.38 22.94
C HIS A 125 15.23 9.31 22.20
N ASP A 126 13.97 8.92 22.16
CA ASP A 126 12.88 9.76 21.65
C ASP A 126 12.33 10.66 22.76
N ALA A 127 11.61 11.72 22.39
CA ALA A 127 10.96 12.64 23.34
C ALA A 127 10.09 11.92 24.38
N ARG A 128 9.41 10.84 23.98
CA ARG A 128 8.54 10.04 24.85
C ARG A 128 9.29 9.32 25.98
N THR A 129 10.54 8.95 25.72
CA THR A 129 11.42 8.24 26.65
C THR A 129 12.49 9.16 27.25
N CYS A 130 12.36 10.48 27.06
CA CYS A 130 13.29 11.46 27.62
C CYS A 130 13.07 11.57 29.14
N GLU A 131 14.15 11.55 29.90
CA GLU A 131 14.12 11.77 31.35
C GLU A 131 13.58 13.17 31.71
N HIS A 132 13.86 14.17 30.86
CA HIS A 132 13.36 15.54 30.97
C HIS A 132 11.89 15.69 30.50
N ASN A 133 11.24 14.61 30.06
CA ASN A 133 9.83 14.65 29.64
C ASN A 133 8.87 14.92 30.82
N GLN A 134 9.31 14.72 32.06
CA GLN A 134 8.51 15.02 33.25
C GLN A 134 8.55 16.50 33.65
N GLU A 135 9.59 17.25 33.26
CA GLU A 135 9.74 18.68 33.59
C GLU A 135 8.91 19.59 32.66
N CYS A 136 8.41 19.06 31.54
CA CYS A 136 7.67 19.81 30.52
C CYS A 136 6.14 19.61 30.58
N LYS A 137 5.58 19.23 31.73
CA LYS A 137 4.12 19.22 31.94
C LYS A 137 3.56 20.55 32.48
N TYR A 138 4.40 21.54 32.78
CA TYR A 138 3.99 22.82 33.39
C TYR A 138 4.05 24.06 32.47
N TYR A 139 4.36 23.91 31.17
CA TYR A 139 4.45 25.04 30.23
C TYR A 139 3.51 24.92 29.02
N LEU A 140 2.35 24.29 29.19
CA LEU A 140 1.25 24.35 28.21
C LEU A 140 -0.03 24.93 28.87
N GLN A 141 0.17 25.90 29.76
CA GLN A 141 -0.87 26.88 30.10
C GLN A 141 -0.32 28.22 29.64
N ASP A 142 -1.09 28.87 28.76
CA ASP A 142 -0.98 30.23 28.23
C ASP A 142 -0.55 30.32 26.75
N GLU A 143 -1.38 31.07 26.01
CA GLU A 143 -1.48 31.34 24.56
C GLU A 143 -2.33 30.29 23.79
N ASP A 144 -3.60 30.53 23.40
CA ASP A 144 -4.44 31.73 23.23
C ASP A 144 -5.90 31.48 23.72
#